data_AF-A0A7S2DIM5-F1
#
_entry.id   AF-A0A7S2DIM5-F1
#
_cell.length_a   1.000
_cell.length_b   1.000
_cell.length_c   1.000
_cell.angle_alpha   90.00
_cell.angle_beta   90.00
_cell.angle_gamma   90.00
#
_symmetry.space_group_name_H-M   'P 1'
#
loop_
_entity.id
_entity.type
_entity.pdbx_description
1 polymer ?
#
loop_
_entity_poly.entity_id
_entity_poly.type
_entity_poly.pdbx_seq_one_letter_code
_entity_poly.pdbx_strand_id
1 'polypeptide(L)'
;SGKLLKALPWVVWKLPNNGMAYAGVRFACNGTAGASDIRLSKGIGAVSLSEPATCSKWSDLECSGQLECQLCQHISEVTAVPVVIAVITYLLFANHARNRAQGKDSAQHKIMCCFSAFFGGFNFLSTLVAYWQACVKTAASDASVDAYMGTGFFCMIVGAAGLKILVGILQLGIPVEPSEESEEETSTTALTSEDYGKE
;
A
#
# COMPACT_ATOMS: atom_id res chain seq x y z
N SER A 1 -7.52 8.07 17.51
CA SER A 1 -7.75 7.83 16.06
C SER A 1 -7.86 9.11 15.23
N GLY A 2 -8.65 10.12 15.63
CA GLY A 2 -8.86 11.33 14.81
C GLY A 2 -7.62 12.17 14.49
N LYS A 3 -6.65 12.29 15.40
CA LYS A 3 -5.39 13.04 15.14
C LYS A 3 -4.58 12.45 13.99
N LEU A 4 -4.47 11.11 13.94
CA LEU A 4 -3.76 10.41 12.86
C LEU A 4 -4.50 10.57 11.53
N LEU A 5 -5.84 10.47 11.56
CA LEU A 5 -6.67 10.63 10.37
C LEU A 5 -6.58 12.05 9.78
N LYS A 6 -6.47 13.08 10.63
CA LYS A 6 -6.23 14.46 10.20
C LYS A 6 -4.83 14.68 9.62
N ALA A 7 -3.82 13.96 10.11
CA ALA A 7 -2.46 14.05 9.59
C ALA A 7 -2.27 13.30 8.26
N LEU A 8 -2.93 12.15 8.11
CA LEU A 8 -2.84 11.27 6.95
C LEU A 8 -4.22 10.89 6.39
N PRO A 9 -5.05 11.88 6.00
CA PRO A 9 -6.34 11.59 5.37
C PRO A 9 -6.12 10.93 4.02
N TRP A 10 -7.02 10.03 3.65
CA TRP A 10 -7.13 9.52 2.29
C TRP A 10 -7.95 10.46 1.42
N VAL A 11 -9.05 11.00 1.96
CA VAL A 11 -9.86 12.04 1.31
C VAL A 11 -10.07 13.18 2.28
N VAL A 12 -10.12 14.39 1.71
CA VAL A 12 -10.54 15.60 2.39
C VAL A 12 -11.74 16.16 1.63
N TRP A 13 -12.87 16.34 2.33
CA TRP A 13 -14.05 17.00 1.79
C TRP A 13 -14.23 18.37 2.44
N LYS A 14 -14.47 19.38 1.62
CA LYS A 14 -14.88 20.71 2.06
C LYS A 14 -16.40 20.82 2.00
N LEU A 15 -17.01 21.07 3.14
CA LEU A 15 -18.46 21.15 3.32
C LEU A 15 -18.94 22.60 3.09
N PRO A 16 -20.24 22.81 2.75
CA PRO A 16 -20.80 24.13 2.44
C PRO A 16 -20.63 25.18 3.55
N ASN A 17 -20.63 24.76 4.82
CA ASN A 17 -20.57 25.64 5.99
C ASN A 17 -19.12 25.93 6.44
N ASN A 18 -18.16 25.93 5.52
CA ASN A 18 -16.71 25.94 5.83
C ASN A 18 -16.28 24.79 6.76
N GLY A 19 -17.05 23.69 6.80
CA GLY A 19 -16.66 22.48 7.52
C GLY A 19 -15.64 21.68 6.72
N MET A 20 -14.85 20.84 7.39
CA MET A 20 -13.94 19.91 6.74
C MET A 20 -14.21 18.50 7.24
N ALA A 21 -14.41 17.56 6.34
CA ALA A 21 -14.48 16.15 6.68
C ALA A 21 -13.24 15.43 6.17
N TYR A 22 -12.74 14.49 6.97
CA TYR A 22 -11.55 13.70 6.67
C TYR A 22 -11.94 12.24 6.68
N ALA A 23 -11.58 11.49 5.65
CA ALA A 23 -11.72 10.03 5.66
C ALA A 23 -10.38 9.34 5.53
N GLY A 24 -10.28 8.21 6.21
CA GLY A 24 -9.32 7.16 5.90
C GLY A 24 -10.05 5.86 5.54
N VAL A 25 -9.34 4.75 5.64
CA VAL A 25 -9.86 3.42 5.27
C VAL A 25 -11.02 2.97 6.17
N ARG A 26 -10.97 3.25 7.48
CA ARG A 26 -11.95 2.73 8.45
C ARG A 26 -12.79 3.77 9.16
N PHE A 27 -12.35 5.02 9.14
CA PHE A 27 -12.96 6.09 9.91
C PHE A 27 -13.17 7.30 9.03
N ALA A 28 -14.27 8.00 9.29
CA ALA A 28 -14.51 9.35 8.82
C ALA A 28 -14.62 10.26 10.04
N CYS A 29 -14.10 11.47 9.94
CA CYS A 29 -14.09 12.45 11.01
C CYS A 29 -14.61 13.79 10.48
N ASN A 30 -15.61 14.36 11.16
CA ASN A 30 -16.07 15.71 10.89
C ASN A 30 -15.28 16.69 11.76
N GLY A 31 -14.67 17.69 11.13
CA GLY A 31 -13.99 18.80 11.78
C GLY A 31 -14.64 20.13 11.45
N THR A 32 -14.73 21.01 12.43
CA THR A 32 -14.89 22.44 12.22
C THR A 32 -13.56 22.99 11.70
N ALA A 33 -13.60 23.84 10.67
CA ALA A 33 -12.39 24.52 10.22
C ALA A 33 -11.95 25.53 11.29
N GLY A 34 -11.13 25.06 12.23
CA GLY A 34 -10.20 25.94 12.92
C GLY A 34 -9.23 26.46 11.87
N ALA A 35 -9.30 27.76 11.56
CA ALA A 35 -8.45 28.47 10.63
C ALA A 35 -6.96 28.42 11.05
N SER A 36 -6.33 27.27 10.89
CA SER A 36 -4.89 27.08 11.07
C SER A 36 -4.39 26.28 9.87
N ASP A 37 -4.43 26.97 8.73
CA ASP A 37 -3.29 27.10 7.83
C ASP A 37 -2.48 25.81 7.64
N ILE A 38 -2.90 24.96 6.68
CA ILE A 38 -1.96 24.04 6.02
C ILE A 38 -1.13 24.88 5.04
N ARG A 39 -0.40 25.88 5.56
CA ARG A 39 0.78 26.37 4.87
C ARG A 39 1.88 25.38 5.19
N LEU A 40 2.34 24.69 4.15
CA LEU A 40 3.62 23.99 4.11
C LEU A 40 4.79 25.00 4.22
N SER A 41 4.77 25.87 5.22
CA SER A 41 5.88 26.77 5.54
C SER A 41 6.89 25.98 6.36
N LYS A 42 7.97 25.58 5.68
CA LYS A 42 9.33 25.36 6.22
C LYS A 42 9.41 25.38 7.76
N GLY A 43 9.24 24.23 8.39
CA GLY A 43 9.51 24.09 9.82
C GLY A 43 8.69 22.97 10.44
N ILE A 44 9.36 22.07 11.14
CA ILE A 44 8.76 21.00 11.96
C ILE A 44 8.06 21.70 13.13
N GLY A 45 6.85 22.21 12.89
CA GLY A 45 6.02 22.93 13.87
C GLY A 45 4.78 22.12 14.19
N ALA A 46 4.58 21.83 15.48
CA ALA A 46 3.45 21.05 15.98
C ALA A 46 2.10 21.71 15.62
N VAL A 47 1.29 20.98 14.86
CA VAL A 47 -0.10 21.35 14.53
C VAL A 47 -0.94 21.22 15.80
N SER A 48 -1.31 22.36 16.40
CA SER A 48 -2.28 22.37 17.51
C SER A 48 -3.68 22.12 16.98
N LEU A 49 -4.17 20.89 17.20
CA LEU A 49 -5.51 20.46 16.84
C LEU A 49 -6.55 21.05 17.80
N SER A 50 -7.16 22.17 17.43
CA SER A 50 -8.36 22.67 18.13
C SER A 50 -9.58 21.83 17.75
N GLU A 51 -10.30 21.39 18.78
CA GLU A 51 -11.54 20.59 18.81
C GLU A 51 -11.48 19.10 18.40
N PRO A 52 -12.13 18.20 19.18
CA PRO A 52 -12.21 16.80 18.86
C PRO A 52 -13.13 16.65 17.63
N ALA A 53 -12.54 16.31 16.49
CA ALA A 53 -13.34 15.84 15.38
C ALA A 53 -14.10 14.59 15.83
N THR A 54 -15.43 14.62 15.71
CA THR A 54 -16.26 13.45 15.94
C THR A 54 -15.92 12.45 14.84
N CYS A 55 -15.31 11.34 15.24
CA CYS A 55 -14.87 10.30 14.34
C CYS A 55 -15.78 9.09 14.50
N SER A 56 -16.37 8.67 13.40
CA SER A 56 -17.21 7.48 13.32
C SER A 56 -16.55 6.45 12.41
N LYS A 57 -16.84 5.16 12.63
CA LYS A 57 -16.44 4.15 11.65
C LYS A 57 -17.30 4.30 10.41
N TRP A 58 -16.76 3.87 9.27
CA TRP A 58 -17.55 3.78 8.04
C TRP A 58 -18.81 2.93 8.22
N SER A 59 -18.72 1.82 8.95
CA SER A 59 -19.85 0.94 9.28
C SER A 59 -21.00 1.63 10.01
N ASP A 60 -20.71 2.73 10.71
CA ASP A 60 -21.65 3.39 11.63
C ASP A 60 -22.28 4.64 10.98
N LEU A 61 -21.90 4.97 9.74
CA LEU A 61 -22.46 6.10 8.99
C LEU A 61 -23.76 5.67 8.30
N GLU A 62 -24.84 6.42 8.54
CA GLU A 62 -26.11 6.22 7.85
C GLU A 62 -26.04 6.75 6.42
N CYS A 63 -25.83 5.85 5.46
CA CYS A 63 -25.86 6.16 4.02
C CYS A 63 -27.24 5.91 3.37
N SER A 64 -28.33 6.04 4.12
CA SER A 64 -29.67 5.69 3.67
C SER A 64 -30.11 6.55 2.47
N GLY A 65 -30.34 5.90 1.32
CA GLY A 65 -30.84 6.54 0.10
C GLY A 65 -29.78 7.22 -0.78
N GLN A 66 -28.49 7.12 -0.43
CA GLN A 66 -27.39 7.68 -1.22
C GLN A 66 -26.45 6.56 -1.69
N LEU A 67 -26.62 6.14 -2.96
CA LEU A 67 -25.83 5.06 -3.57
C LEU A 67 -24.32 5.36 -3.51
N GLU A 68 -23.98 6.63 -3.67
CA GLU A 68 -22.63 7.20 -3.62
C GLU A 68 -21.96 6.94 -2.27
N CYS A 69 -22.67 7.24 -1.19
CA CYS A 69 -22.23 7.04 0.19
C CYS A 69 -22.03 5.54 0.47
N GLN A 70 -23.00 4.70 0.07
CA GLN A 70 -22.93 3.25 0.25
C GLN A 70 -21.76 2.63 -0.50
N LEU A 71 -21.51 3.08 -1.75
CA LEU A 71 -20.39 2.60 -2.55
C LEU A 71 -19.05 2.99 -1.91
N CYS A 72 -18.92 4.24 -1.45
CA CYS A 72 -17.71 4.68 -0.76
C CYS A 72 -17.48 3.94 0.56
N GLN A 73 -18.53 3.71 1.35
CA GLN A 73 -18.50 2.91 2.57
C GLN A 73 -18.01 1.49 2.28
N HIS A 74 -18.62 0.82 1.30
CA HIS A 74 -18.25 -0.54 0.89
C HIS A 74 -16.79 -0.63 0.43
N ILE A 75 -16.36 0.26 -0.46
CA ILE A 75 -14.98 0.26 -0.96
C ILE A 75 -13.98 0.57 0.16
N SER A 76 -14.30 1.49 1.07
CA SER A 76 -13.46 1.80 2.24
C SER A 76 -13.24 0.57 3.12
N GLU A 77 -14.30 -0.21 3.38
CA GLU A 77 -14.21 -1.44 4.17
C GLU A 77 -13.40 -2.53 3.46
N VAL A 78 -13.67 -2.77 2.18
CA VAL A 78 -12.97 -3.79 1.38
C VAL A 78 -11.49 -3.45 1.19
N THR A 79 -11.14 -2.15 1.15
CA THR A 79 -9.76 -1.66 1.04
C THR A 79 -8.85 -2.11 2.19
N ALA A 80 -9.42 -2.48 3.35
CA ALA A 80 -8.63 -3.00 4.47
C ALA A 80 -7.88 -4.30 4.10
N VAL A 81 -8.45 -5.15 3.25
CA VAL A 81 -7.84 -6.43 2.85
C VAL A 81 -6.58 -6.22 2.00
N PRO A 82 -6.61 -5.44 0.90
CA PRO A 82 -5.40 -5.05 0.18
C PRO A 82 -4.33 -4.46 1.08
N VAL A 83 -4.68 -3.57 2.03
CA VAL A 83 -3.75 -2.98 3.02
C VAL A 83 -3.00 -4.05 3.82
N VAL A 84 -3.70 -5.08 4.30
CA VAL A 84 -3.04 -6.20 5.01
C VAL A 84 -2.12 -6.98 4.07
N ILE A 85 -2.58 -7.31 2.86
CA ILE A 85 -1.78 -7.99 1.84
C ILE A 85 -0.51 -7.17 1.49
N ALA A 86 -0.59 -5.83 1.48
CA ALA A 86 0.55 -4.94 1.29
C ALA A 86 1.66 -5.17 2.29
N VAL A 87 1.27 -5.27 3.55
CA VAL A 87 2.20 -5.34 4.67
C VAL A 87 2.88 -6.70 4.62
N ILE A 88 2.11 -7.77 4.41
CA ILE A 88 2.64 -9.12 4.25
C ILE A 88 3.62 -9.19 3.07
N THR A 89 3.20 -8.73 1.89
CA THR A 89 4.06 -8.74 0.68
C THR A 89 5.31 -7.89 0.86
N TYR A 90 5.23 -6.76 1.57
CA TYR A 90 6.38 -5.93 1.88
C TYR A 90 7.35 -6.60 2.86
N LEU A 91 6.85 -7.25 3.92
CA LEU A 91 7.68 -7.99 4.85
C LEU A 91 8.38 -9.18 4.17
N LEU A 92 7.66 -9.91 3.31
CA LEU A 92 8.25 -10.98 2.50
C LEU A 92 9.32 -10.43 1.56
N PHE A 93 9.03 -9.32 0.86
CA PHE A 93 10.00 -8.65 0.00
C PHE A 93 11.26 -8.24 0.78
N ALA A 94 11.11 -7.61 1.96
CA ALA A 94 12.22 -7.20 2.80
C ALA A 94 13.05 -8.40 3.29
N ASN A 95 12.39 -9.51 3.63
CA ASN A 95 13.05 -10.75 4.03
C ASN A 95 13.88 -11.35 2.88
N HIS A 96 13.31 -11.43 1.68
CA HIS A 96 14.04 -11.93 0.50
C HIS A 96 15.17 -11.01 0.08
N ALA A 97 14.97 -9.68 0.14
CA ALA A 97 16.02 -8.71 -0.12
C ALA A 97 17.18 -8.86 0.88
N ARG A 98 16.89 -9.15 2.15
CA ARG A 98 17.90 -9.44 3.17
C ARG A 98 18.64 -10.75 2.89
N ASN A 99 17.94 -11.81 2.50
CA ASN A 99 18.57 -13.09 2.14
C ASN A 99 19.53 -12.93 0.95
N ARG A 100 19.12 -12.13 -0.04
CA ARG A 100 19.97 -11.77 -1.18
C ARG A 100 21.21 -10.99 -0.76
N ALA A 101 21.07 -10.04 0.16
CA ALA A 101 22.22 -9.32 0.70
C ALA A 101 23.20 -10.21 1.49
N GLN A 102 22.80 -11.44 1.84
CA GLN A 102 23.63 -12.45 2.49
C GLN A 102 24.16 -13.53 1.53
N GLY A 103 24.01 -13.36 0.21
CA GLY A 103 24.46 -14.33 -0.80
C GLY A 103 23.59 -15.59 -0.88
N LYS A 104 22.44 -15.65 -0.20
CA LYS A 104 21.52 -16.80 -0.23
C LYS A 104 20.45 -16.63 -1.30
N ASP A 105 20.86 -16.25 -2.50
CA ASP A 105 19.95 -15.94 -3.60
C ASP A 105 19.69 -17.18 -4.46
N SER A 106 18.47 -17.27 -5.01
CA SER A 106 18.14 -18.29 -6.00
C SER A 106 17.27 -17.70 -7.10
N ALA A 107 17.29 -18.30 -8.29
CA ALA A 107 16.46 -17.86 -9.40
C ALA A 107 14.96 -17.86 -9.04
N GLN A 108 14.53 -18.82 -8.21
CA GLN A 108 13.16 -18.89 -7.69
C GLN A 108 12.82 -17.69 -6.80
N HIS A 109 13.74 -17.28 -5.90
CA HIS A 109 13.55 -16.10 -5.06
C HIS A 109 13.40 -14.82 -5.88
N LYS A 110 14.20 -14.66 -6.94
CA LYS A 110 14.10 -13.52 -7.86
C LYS A 110 12.73 -13.45 -8.53
N ILE A 111 12.24 -14.56 -9.06
CA ILE A 111 10.92 -14.65 -9.71
C ILE A 111 9.82 -14.31 -8.69
N MET A 112 9.85 -14.92 -7.50
CA MET A 112 8.87 -14.67 -6.43
C MET A 112 8.88 -13.20 -5.97
N CYS A 113 10.06 -12.58 -5.85
CA CYS A 113 10.17 -11.16 -5.50
C CYS A 113 9.54 -10.26 -6.56
N CYS A 114 9.81 -10.54 -7.84
CA CYS A 114 9.23 -9.78 -8.95
C CYS A 114 7.71 -9.92 -8.96
N PHE A 115 7.18 -11.15 -8.88
CA PHE A 115 5.74 -11.38 -8.83
C PHE A 115 5.08 -10.70 -7.62
N SER A 116 5.68 -10.81 -6.43
CA SER A 116 5.19 -10.13 -5.22
C SER A 116 5.16 -8.61 -5.38
N ALA A 117 6.22 -8.03 -5.95
CA ALA A 117 6.32 -6.59 -6.19
C ALA A 117 5.27 -6.09 -7.21
N PHE A 118 5.09 -6.80 -8.33
CA PHE A 118 4.11 -6.44 -9.36
C PHE A 118 2.67 -6.69 -8.90
N PHE A 119 2.37 -7.88 -8.39
CA PHE A 119 1.02 -8.24 -7.94
C PHE A 119 0.60 -7.37 -6.75
N GLY A 120 1.50 -7.17 -5.78
CA GLY A 120 1.29 -6.24 -4.68
C GLY A 120 1.06 -4.82 -5.18
N GLY A 121 1.96 -4.29 -6.01
CA GLY A 121 1.85 -2.93 -6.54
C GLY A 121 0.59 -2.68 -7.36
N PHE A 122 0.23 -3.62 -8.24
CA PHE A 122 -0.97 -3.50 -9.08
C PHE A 122 -2.26 -3.62 -8.26
N ASN A 123 -2.33 -4.56 -7.31
CA ASN A 123 -3.47 -4.67 -6.39
C ASN A 123 -3.68 -3.37 -5.60
N PHE A 124 -2.59 -2.74 -5.16
CA PHE A 124 -2.64 -1.41 -4.52
C PHE A 124 -3.21 -0.35 -5.46
N LEU A 125 -2.69 -0.30 -6.68
CA LEU A 125 -3.13 0.67 -7.66
C LEU A 125 -4.62 0.50 -8.00
N SER A 126 -5.08 -0.73 -8.20
CA SER A 126 -6.50 -1.03 -8.44
C SER A 126 -7.38 -0.58 -7.28
N THR A 127 -6.95 -0.83 -6.04
CA THR A 127 -7.70 -0.41 -4.84
C THR A 127 -7.77 1.12 -4.74
N LEU A 128 -6.66 1.81 -5.01
CA LEU A 128 -6.61 3.27 -5.02
C LEU A 128 -7.50 3.85 -6.12
N VAL A 129 -7.50 3.27 -7.32
CA VAL A 129 -8.37 3.69 -8.42
C VAL A 129 -9.84 3.47 -8.07
N ALA A 130 -10.21 2.31 -7.51
CA ALA A 130 -11.57 2.03 -7.09
C ALA A 130 -12.04 3.04 -6.02
N TYR A 131 -11.19 3.30 -5.02
CA TYR A 131 -11.46 4.28 -3.98
C TYR A 131 -11.59 5.71 -4.53
N TRP A 132 -10.72 6.11 -5.45
CA TRP A 132 -10.79 7.41 -6.12
C TRP A 132 -12.12 7.61 -6.85
N GLN A 133 -12.53 6.60 -7.62
CA GLN A 133 -13.78 6.64 -8.38
C GLN A 133 -14.99 6.67 -7.43
N ALA A 134 -15.01 5.81 -6.40
CA ALA A 134 -16.15 5.66 -5.51
C ALA A 134 -16.30 6.81 -4.49
N CYS A 135 -15.20 7.32 -3.92
CA CYS A 135 -15.24 8.27 -2.80
C CYS A 135 -14.91 9.71 -3.19
N VAL A 136 -14.00 9.94 -4.16
CA VAL A 136 -13.58 11.31 -4.50
C VAL A 136 -14.39 11.86 -5.66
N LYS A 137 -14.40 11.14 -6.79
CA LYS A 137 -15.15 11.60 -7.97
C LYS A 137 -16.66 11.66 -7.73
N THR A 138 -17.19 10.70 -7.00
CA THR A 138 -18.60 10.68 -6.63
C THR A 138 -18.96 11.80 -5.66
N ALA A 139 -18.10 12.12 -4.69
CA ALA A 139 -18.37 13.25 -3.81
C ALA A 139 -18.26 14.60 -4.55
N ALA A 140 -17.34 14.70 -5.50
CA ALA A 140 -17.17 15.87 -6.35
C ALA A 140 -18.27 16.04 -7.41
N SER A 141 -19.19 15.09 -7.57
CA SER A 141 -20.36 15.29 -8.44
C SER A 141 -21.43 16.16 -7.78
N ASP A 142 -21.40 16.29 -6.45
CA ASP A 142 -22.18 17.27 -5.72
C ASP A 142 -21.48 18.63 -5.77
N ALA A 143 -22.12 19.60 -6.43
CA ALA A 143 -21.58 20.96 -6.59
C ALA A 143 -21.36 21.70 -5.26
N SER A 144 -21.92 21.19 -4.16
CA SER A 144 -21.78 21.78 -2.83
C SER A 144 -20.59 21.23 -2.03
N VAL A 145 -19.91 20.19 -2.53
CA VAL A 145 -18.81 19.51 -1.84
C VAL A 145 -17.56 19.47 -2.72
N ASP A 146 -16.49 20.12 -2.29
CA ASP A 146 -15.18 19.96 -2.94
C ASP A 146 -14.43 18.79 -2.31
N ALA A 147 -14.16 17.74 -3.10
CA ALA A 147 -13.41 16.56 -2.67
C ALA A 147 -11.97 16.57 -3.21
N TYR A 148 -10.99 16.33 -2.34
CA TYR A 148 -9.57 16.32 -2.69
C TYR A 148 -8.85 15.07 -2.18
N MET A 149 -7.76 14.70 -2.87
CA MET A 149 -6.81 13.69 -2.39
C MET A 149 -6.17 14.17 -1.10
N GLY A 150 -6.26 13.35 -0.04
CA GLY A 150 -5.50 13.59 1.17
C GLY A 150 -4.03 13.15 1.04
N THR A 151 -3.20 13.59 1.98
CA THR A 151 -1.77 13.24 2.04
C THR A 151 -1.54 11.74 2.15
N GLY A 152 -2.39 11.04 2.91
CA GLY A 152 -2.34 9.58 3.06
C GLY A 152 -2.55 8.86 1.72
N PHE A 153 -3.48 9.32 0.89
CA PHE A 153 -3.71 8.74 -0.43
C PHE A 153 -2.51 8.95 -1.36
N PHE A 154 -1.91 10.14 -1.34
CA PHE A 154 -0.69 10.43 -2.09
C PHE A 154 0.49 9.55 -1.66
N CYS A 155 0.69 9.37 -0.34
CA CYS A 155 1.69 8.47 0.20
C CYS A 155 1.48 7.03 -0.26
N MET A 156 0.23 6.57 -0.38
CA MET A 156 -0.07 5.23 -0.88
C MET A 156 0.22 5.09 -2.38
N ILE A 157 -0.12 6.09 -3.21
CA ILE A 157 0.24 6.07 -4.63
C ILE A 157 1.75 5.98 -4.81
N VAL A 158 2.49 6.93 -4.23
CA VAL A 158 3.94 7.04 -4.46
C VAL A 158 4.66 5.90 -3.75
N GLY A 159 4.39 5.72 -2.47
CA GLY A 159 5.11 4.77 -1.62
C GLY A 159 4.67 3.33 -1.83
N ALA A 160 3.37 3.05 -1.73
CA ALA A 160 2.89 1.66 -1.72
C ALA A 160 2.79 1.06 -3.13
N ALA A 161 2.34 1.83 -4.14
CA ALA A 161 2.24 1.34 -5.51
C ALA A 161 3.52 1.65 -6.32
N GLY A 162 3.90 2.92 -6.39
CA GLY A 162 5.01 3.39 -7.24
C GLY A 162 6.36 2.77 -6.88
N LEU A 163 6.80 2.90 -5.64
CA LEU A 163 8.10 2.35 -5.21
C LEU A 163 8.14 0.82 -5.34
N LYS A 164 7.04 0.10 -5.04
CA LYS A 164 7.02 -1.37 -5.18
C LYS A 164 7.23 -1.79 -6.64
N ILE A 165 6.55 -1.14 -7.58
CA ILE A 165 6.71 -1.43 -9.01
C ILE A 165 8.14 -1.12 -9.46
N LEU A 166 8.68 0.05 -9.09
CA LEU A 166 10.05 0.45 -9.43
C LEU A 166 11.08 -0.55 -8.87
N VAL A 167 10.92 -0.96 -7.62
CA VAL A 167 11.80 -1.94 -6.98
C VAL A 167 11.69 -3.32 -7.64
N GLY A 168 10.48 -3.73 -8.04
CA GLY A 168 10.28 -4.95 -8.83
C GLY A 168 11.03 -4.93 -10.17
N ILE A 169 10.98 -3.79 -10.87
CA ILE A 169 11.74 -3.59 -12.12
C ILE A 169 13.25 -3.62 -11.86
N LEU A 170 13.73 -2.92 -10.83
CA LEU A 170 15.15 -2.91 -10.47
C LEU A 170 15.65 -4.33 -10.16
N GLN A 171 14.83 -5.16 -9.51
CA GLN A 171 15.19 -6.55 -9.21
C GLN A 171 15.39 -7.42 -10.46
N LEU A 172 14.70 -7.12 -11.57
CA LEU A 172 14.94 -7.84 -12.82
C LEU A 172 16.38 -7.66 -13.33
N GLY A 173 16.98 -6.49 -13.08
CA GLY A 173 18.33 -6.14 -13.52
C GLY A 173 19.46 -6.75 -12.69
N ILE A 174 19.20 -7.25 -11.48
CA ILE A 174 20.27 -7.76 -10.62
C ILE A 174 20.57 -9.23 -10.98
N PRO A 175 21.80 -9.59 -11.38
CA PRO A 175 22.16 -10.95 -11.79
C PRO A 175 21.99 -11.95 -10.63
N VAL A 176 21.63 -13.20 -10.93
CA VAL A 176 21.55 -14.26 -9.92
C VAL A 176 22.98 -14.77 -9.72
N GLU A 177 23.50 -14.69 -8.50
CA GLU A 177 24.76 -15.37 -8.17
C GLU A 177 24.49 -16.89 -8.17
N PRO A 178 25.31 -17.68 -8.87
CA PRO A 178 25.18 -19.14 -8.81
C PRO A 178 25.43 -19.59 -7.38
N SER A 179 24.51 -20.36 -6.81
CA SER A 179 24.72 -21.01 -5.53
C SER A 179 25.89 -21.98 -5.66
N GLU A 180 26.94 -21.83 -4.86
CA GLU A 180 28.13 -22.70 -4.86
C GLU A 180 27.79 -24.19 -4.60
N GLU A 181 26.56 -24.50 -4.14
CA GLU A 181 26.08 -25.87 -3.89
C GLU A 181 25.90 -26.74 -5.16
N SER A 182 25.93 -26.17 -6.38
CA SER A 182 25.77 -26.97 -7.61
C SER A 182 27.04 -27.66 -8.12
N GLU A 183 28.19 -27.51 -7.45
CA GLU A 183 29.45 -28.16 -7.89
C GLU A 183 29.75 -29.51 -7.22
N GLU A 184 29.00 -29.93 -6.20
CA GLU A 184 29.37 -31.13 -5.40
C GLU A 184 28.70 -32.45 -5.85
N GLU A 185 27.74 -32.45 -6.79
CA GLU A 185 27.02 -33.68 -7.20
C GLU A 185 27.60 -34.44 -8.41
N THR A 186 28.67 -33.98 -9.07
CA THR A 186 29.22 -34.65 -10.28
C THR A 186 30.56 -35.39 -10.06
N SER A 187 30.94 -35.71 -8.82
CA SER A 187 32.22 -36.41 -8.56
C SER A 187 32.10 -37.83 -7.98
N THR A 188 30.89 -38.37 -7.80
CA THR A 188 30.68 -39.68 -7.13
C THR A 188 30.13 -40.77 -8.06
N THR A 189 30.12 -40.58 -9.39
CA THR A 189 29.65 -41.61 -10.35
C THR A 189 30.75 -42.09 -11.31
N ALA A 190 32.02 -41.92 -10.96
CA ALA A 190 33.16 -42.32 -11.81
C ALA A 190 34.06 -43.43 -11.21
N LEU A 191 33.61 -44.16 -10.18
CA LEU A 191 34.46 -45.17 -9.50
C LEU A 191 33.85 -46.58 -9.31
N THR A 192 32.80 -46.96 -10.06
CA THR A 192 32.27 -48.34 -9.98
C THR A 192 31.92 -48.91 -11.36
N SER A 193 32.91 -49.07 -12.25
CA SER A 193 32.73 -49.86 -13.48
C SER A 193 34.05 -50.39 -14.09
N GLU A 194 35.06 -50.66 -13.26
CA GLU A 194 36.24 -51.44 -13.66
C GLU A 194 36.49 -52.56 -12.64
N ASP A 195 35.69 -53.62 -12.66
CA ASP A 195 36.13 -54.99 -12.32
C ASP A 195 34.96 -55.97 -12.41
N TYR A 196 34.64 -56.46 -13.60
CA TYR A 196 33.93 -57.73 -13.76
C TYR A 196 34.29 -58.31 -15.13
N GLY A 197 35.43 -58.99 -15.18
CA GLY A 197 35.93 -59.55 -16.44
C GLY A 197 37.15 -60.45 -16.30
N LYS A 198 37.15 -61.39 -15.35
CA LYS A 198 37.98 -62.60 -15.39
C LYS A 198 37.27 -63.74 -14.67
N GLU A 199 36.69 -64.66 -15.44
CA GLU A 199 37.00 -66.11 -15.45
C GLU A 199 36.31 -66.78 -16.64
#